data_AF-A0A835YFT9-F1
#
_entry.id   AF-A0A835YFT9-F1
#
_cell.length_a   1.000
_cell.length_b   1.000
_cell.length_c   1.000
_cell.angle_alpha   90.00
_cell.angle_beta   90.00
_cell.angle_gamma   90.00
#
_symmetry.space_group_name_H-M   'P 1'
#
loop_
_entity.id
_entity.type
_entity.pdbx_description
1 polymer ?
#
loop_
_entity_poly.entity_id
_entity_poly.type
_entity_poly.pdbx_seq_one_letter_code
_entity_poly.pdbx_strand_id
1 'polypeptide(L)'
;MAKDGPNVFLDTVVPALGALVSTLMYLAPLKAVLKAHREKNLGELNPLPFGVTIANCVAWLCYGLLKHDPFVTTPNTPGVLIGVFMTTTAYGLAEEAVRQRLRFVVCLTAGVMPVLGVFTAFFAENLAQQQAIWGLAGNTIALIYYAAPLTTMWDVIRTRNSSSILVPLTVMNTLNAALWTTYGIAVLDVYIWLPNGIGLALSVLQIALRVVFPARPAPVLPGHHHHGAYSPLHHPAPPHADDPAVTGIAPTSGPSGAKYSRLEENFGHASETRPLQLDRE
;
A
#
# COMPACT_ATOMS: atom_id res chain seq x y z
N MET A 1 -40.80 23.69 -10.53
CA MET A 1 -39.79 24.14 -9.55
C MET A 1 -38.82 25.04 -10.31
N ALA A 2 -38.75 26.31 -9.93
CA ALA A 2 -37.83 27.25 -10.56
C ALA A 2 -36.40 26.74 -10.39
N LYS A 3 -35.61 26.74 -11.48
CA LYS A 3 -34.16 26.60 -11.38
C LYS A 3 -33.67 27.90 -10.75
N ASP A 4 -33.41 27.88 -9.46
CA ASP A 4 -32.57 28.89 -8.83
C ASP A 4 -31.27 28.98 -9.64
N GLY A 5 -30.75 30.19 -9.85
CA GLY A 5 -29.53 30.42 -10.62
C GLY A 5 -28.32 29.64 -10.07
N PRO A 6 -27.18 29.64 -10.80
CA PRO A 6 -25.99 28.88 -10.39
C PRO A 6 -25.64 29.18 -8.93
N ASN A 7 -25.66 28.13 -8.11
CA ASN A 7 -25.41 28.23 -6.68
C ASN A 7 -23.90 28.13 -6.51
N VAL A 8 -23.21 29.27 -6.55
CA VAL A 8 -21.73 29.37 -6.46
C VAL A 8 -21.16 28.54 -5.30
N PHE A 9 -21.89 28.44 -4.18
CA PHE A 9 -21.46 27.63 -3.07
C PHE A 9 -21.45 26.13 -3.41
N LEU A 10 -22.56 25.60 -3.93
CA LEU A 10 -22.67 24.18 -4.30
C LEU A 10 -21.87 23.82 -5.55
N ASP A 11 -21.81 24.72 -6.52
CA ASP A 11 -21.24 24.47 -7.84
C ASP A 11 -19.72 24.73 -7.90
N THR A 12 -19.15 25.44 -6.92
CA THR A 12 -17.72 25.80 -6.93
C THR A 12 -17.04 25.58 -5.58
N VAL A 13 -17.59 26.11 -4.48
CA VAL A 13 -16.92 26.04 -3.17
C VAL A 13 -16.86 24.61 -2.66
N VAL A 14 -18.01 23.91 -2.63
CA VAL A 14 -18.09 22.51 -2.16
C VAL A 14 -17.16 21.58 -2.95
N PRO A 15 -17.21 21.52 -4.29
CA PRO A 15 -16.32 20.63 -5.04
C PRO A 15 -14.85 21.05 -5.01
N ALA A 16 -14.52 22.34 -4.92
CA ALA A 16 -13.14 22.78 -4.74
C ALA A 16 -12.56 22.31 -3.39
N LEU A 17 -13.35 22.39 -2.31
CA LEU A 17 -12.99 21.83 -1.02
C LEU A 17 -12.88 20.30 -1.09
N GLY A 18 -13.79 19.63 -1.79
CA GLY A 18 -13.73 18.18 -2.02
C GLY A 18 -12.42 17.76 -2.69
N ALA A 19 -12.04 18.46 -3.77
CA ALA A 19 -10.78 18.24 -4.48
C ALA A 19 -9.54 18.49 -3.59
N LEU A 20 -9.55 19.56 -2.79
CA LEU A 20 -8.48 19.84 -1.84
C LEU A 20 -8.35 18.72 -0.79
N VAL A 21 -9.46 18.33 -0.16
CA VAL A 21 -9.48 17.28 0.85
C VAL A 21 -9.01 15.95 0.26
N SER A 22 -9.48 15.57 -0.92
CA SER A 22 -9.04 14.36 -1.63
C SER A 22 -7.53 14.37 -1.89
N THR A 23 -6.98 15.50 -2.35
CA THR A 23 -5.53 15.66 -2.58
C THR A 23 -4.72 15.50 -1.29
N LEU A 24 -5.18 16.10 -0.20
CA LEU A 24 -4.55 15.97 1.11
C LEU A 24 -4.59 14.53 1.62
N MET A 25 -5.68 13.80 1.37
CA MET A 25 -5.80 12.39 1.72
C MET A 25 -4.81 11.52 0.94
N TYR A 26 -4.57 11.78 -0.34
CA TYR A 26 -3.52 11.09 -1.10
C TYR A 26 -2.12 11.37 -0.55
N LEU A 27 -1.88 12.56 0.01
CA LEU A 27 -0.60 12.94 0.63
C LEU A 27 -0.43 12.39 2.06
N ALA A 28 -1.51 11.97 2.73
CA ALA A 28 -1.46 11.53 4.13
C ALA A 28 -0.39 10.46 4.42
N PRO A 29 -0.23 9.39 3.61
CA PRO A 29 0.79 8.38 3.85
C PRO A 29 2.20 8.79 3.39
N LEU A 30 2.39 9.96 2.76
CA LEU A 30 3.67 10.37 2.17
C LEU A 30 4.79 10.44 3.21
N LYS A 31 4.51 11.00 4.39
CA LYS A 31 5.49 11.07 5.46
C LYS A 31 5.95 9.68 5.93
N ALA A 32 5.02 8.71 6.00
CA ALA A 32 5.34 7.34 6.38
C ALA A 32 6.17 6.64 5.30
N VAL A 33 5.83 6.81 4.01
CA VAL A 33 6.58 6.26 2.88
C VAL A 33 7.99 6.84 2.81
N LEU A 34 8.15 8.16 2.98
CA LEU A 34 9.47 8.81 2.98
C LEU A 34 10.33 8.36 4.16
N LYS A 35 9.72 8.15 5.34
CA LYS A 35 10.39 7.56 6.48
C LYS A 35 10.90 6.15 6.17
N ALA A 36 10.03 5.29 5.64
CA ALA A 36 10.38 3.92 5.25
C ALA A 36 11.51 3.90 4.20
N HIS A 37 11.47 4.81 3.23
CA HIS A 37 12.53 4.93 2.20
C HIS A 37 13.88 5.32 2.78
N ARG A 38 13.91 6.26 3.73
CA ARG A 38 15.14 6.69 4.42
C ARG A 38 15.71 5.57 5.28
N GLU A 39 14.84 4.84 5.98
CA GLU A 39 15.20 3.76 6.89
C GLU A 39 15.46 2.43 6.17
N LYS A 40 15.22 2.36 4.85
CA LYS A 40 15.33 1.15 4.03
C LYS A 40 14.55 -0.05 4.59
N ASN A 41 13.44 0.25 5.25
CA ASN A 41 12.57 -0.73 5.88
C ASN A 41 11.11 -0.30 5.72
N LEU A 42 10.27 -1.19 5.19
CA LEU A 42 8.84 -0.92 5.02
C LEU A 42 8.10 -0.86 6.37
N GLY A 43 8.58 -1.60 7.38
CA GLY A 43 7.94 -1.70 8.69
C GLY A 43 6.51 -2.26 8.60
N GLU A 44 5.59 -1.67 9.36
CA GLU A 44 4.17 -2.06 9.41
C GLU A 44 3.31 -1.42 8.31
N LEU A 45 3.91 -0.67 7.38
CA LEU A 45 3.18 0.03 6.34
C LEU A 45 2.57 -0.98 5.37
N ASN A 46 1.23 -1.02 5.27
CA ASN A 46 0.55 -1.82 4.25
C ASN A 46 0.55 -1.07 2.91
N PRO A 47 1.23 -1.58 1.86
CA PRO A 47 1.35 -0.86 0.61
C PRO A 47 0.25 -1.17 -0.40
N LEU A 48 -0.57 -2.20 -0.17
CA LEU A 48 -1.64 -2.59 -1.11
C LEU A 48 -2.62 -1.46 -1.42
N PRO A 49 -3.06 -0.64 -0.44
CA PRO A 49 -3.95 0.49 -0.73
C PRO A 49 -3.36 1.48 -1.73
N PHE A 50 -2.04 1.65 -1.81
CA PHE A 50 -1.42 2.57 -2.78
C PHE A 50 -1.64 2.10 -4.22
N GLY A 51 -1.48 0.79 -4.46
CA GLY A 51 -1.72 0.20 -5.78
C GLY A 51 -3.18 0.30 -6.21
N VAL A 52 -4.12 0.03 -5.28
CA VAL A 52 -5.56 0.19 -5.56
C VAL A 52 -5.93 1.66 -5.79
N THR A 53 -5.24 2.60 -5.13
CA THR A 53 -5.51 4.04 -5.28
C THR A 53 -5.21 4.52 -6.69
N ILE A 54 -4.19 3.96 -7.34
CA ILE A 54 -3.91 4.24 -8.75
C ILE A 54 -5.12 3.88 -9.62
N ALA A 55 -5.68 2.68 -9.43
CA ALA A 55 -6.86 2.23 -10.19
C ALA A 55 -8.06 3.17 -9.99
N ASN A 56 -8.32 3.54 -8.74
CA ASN A 56 -9.39 4.47 -8.41
C ASN A 56 -9.20 5.84 -9.06
N CYS A 57 -8.01 6.42 -8.93
CA CYS A 57 -7.71 7.73 -9.50
C CYS A 57 -7.77 7.72 -11.03
N VAL A 58 -7.32 6.65 -11.70
CA VAL A 58 -7.46 6.50 -13.16
C VAL A 58 -8.93 6.47 -13.57
N ALA A 59 -9.77 5.68 -12.88
CA ALA A 59 -11.19 5.59 -13.20
C ALA A 59 -11.91 6.94 -13.07
N TRP A 60 -11.68 7.65 -11.97
CA TRP A 60 -12.26 8.97 -11.73
C TRP A 60 -11.66 10.06 -12.64
N LEU A 61 -10.39 9.95 -13.00
CA LEU A 61 -9.76 10.85 -13.97
C LEU A 61 -10.44 10.72 -15.34
N CYS A 62 -10.61 9.50 -15.85
CA CYS A 62 -11.31 9.25 -17.10
C CYS A 62 -12.78 9.72 -17.03
N TYR A 63 -13.47 9.44 -15.93
CA TYR A 63 -14.84 9.90 -15.70
C TYR A 63 -14.95 11.44 -15.76
N GLY A 64 -14.10 12.15 -15.01
CA GLY A 64 -14.09 13.62 -14.97
C GLY A 64 -13.75 14.23 -16.33
N LEU A 65 -12.80 13.65 -17.06
CA LEU A 65 -12.45 14.11 -18.41
C LEU A 65 -13.62 13.98 -19.39
N LEU A 66 -14.34 12.85 -19.37
CA LEU A 66 -15.53 12.63 -20.20
C LEU A 66 -16.72 13.52 -19.81
N LYS A 67 -16.80 13.93 -18.55
CA LYS A 67 -17.80 14.89 -18.05
C LYS A 67 -17.40 16.35 -18.26
N HIS A 68 -16.17 16.61 -18.68
CA HIS A 68 -15.57 17.95 -18.64
C HIS A 68 -15.66 18.60 -17.24
N ASP A 69 -15.54 17.78 -16.19
CA ASP A 69 -15.64 18.20 -14.80
C ASP A 69 -14.23 18.41 -14.20
N PRO A 70 -13.76 19.68 -14.09
CA PRO A 70 -12.43 19.94 -13.56
C PRO A 70 -12.31 19.55 -12.09
N PHE A 71 -13.39 19.60 -11.31
CA PHE A 71 -13.33 19.30 -9.88
C PHE A 71 -13.05 17.82 -9.64
N VAL A 72 -13.58 16.92 -10.47
CA VAL A 72 -13.26 15.49 -10.42
C VAL A 72 -11.89 15.21 -11.05
N THR A 73 -11.54 15.86 -12.17
CA THR A 73 -10.27 15.63 -12.88
C THR A 73 -9.04 16.09 -12.09
N THR A 74 -9.08 17.29 -11.51
CA THR A 74 -7.93 17.93 -10.88
C THR A 74 -7.34 17.16 -9.69
N PRO A 75 -8.09 16.63 -8.71
CA PRO A 75 -7.51 15.90 -7.58
C PRO A 75 -7.01 14.50 -7.95
N ASN A 76 -7.63 13.86 -8.94
CA ASN A 76 -7.27 12.50 -9.34
C ASN A 76 -5.97 12.45 -10.15
N THR A 77 -5.63 13.52 -10.90
CA THR A 77 -4.34 13.64 -11.62
C THR A 77 -3.11 13.51 -10.69
N PRO A 78 -2.92 14.35 -9.65
CA PRO A 78 -1.85 14.17 -8.69
C PRO A 78 -2.03 12.88 -7.87
N GLY A 79 -3.27 12.43 -7.65
CA GLY A 79 -3.55 11.15 -6.99
C GLY A 79 -2.90 9.95 -7.70
N VAL A 80 -2.94 9.90 -9.05
CA VAL A 80 -2.22 8.88 -9.83
C VAL A 80 -0.71 8.97 -9.60
N LEU A 81 -0.13 10.18 -9.73
CA LEU A 81 1.32 10.38 -9.60
C LEU A 81 1.83 10.02 -8.21
N ILE A 82 1.13 10.47 -7.17
CA ILE A 82 1.44 10.16 -5.77
C ILE A 82 1.30 8.66 -5.52
N GLY A 83 0.22 8.04 -6.01
CA GLY A 83 -0.01 6.60 -5.90
C GLY A 83 1.10 5.77 -6.55
N VAL A 84 1.55 6.16 -7.74
CA VAL A 84 2.69 5.52 -8.44
C VAL A 84 3.98 5.67 -7.63
N PHE A 85 4.29 6.88 -7.15
CA PHE A 85 5.47 7.11 -6.31
C PHE A 85 5.46 6.25 -5.04
N MET A 86 4.33 6.22 -4.33
CA MET A 86 4.19 5.44 -3.09
C MET A 86 4.28 3.93 -3.35
N THR A 87 3.62 3.45 -4.40
CA THR A 87 3.61 2.03 -4.77
C THR A 87 4.99 1.55 -5.16
N THR A 88 5.70 2.30 -6.02
CA THR A 88 7.06 1.94 -6.47
C THR A 88 8.07 1.99 -5.34
N THR A 89 8.00 3.00 -4.48
CA THR A 89 8.85 3.10 -3.28
C THR A 89 8.61 1.91 -2.36
N ALA A 90 7.36 1.61 -2.04
CA ALA A 90 7.03 0.50 -1.15
C ALA A 90 7.40 -0.86 -1.75
N TYR A 91 7.22 -1.04 -3.06
CA TYR A 91 7.60 -2.26 -3.77
C TYR A 91 9.10 -2.59 -3.64
N GLY A 92 9.95 -1.57 -3.70
CA GLY A 92 11.40 -1.73 -3.54
C GLY A 92 11.83 -2.15 -2.13
N LEU A 93 11.01 -1.83 -1.12
CA LEU A 93 11.26 -2.14 0.29
C LEU A 93 10.52 -3.40 0.76
N ALA A 94 9.51 -3.84 0.01
CA ALA A 94 8.64 -4.95 0.39
C ALA A 94 9.33 -6.30 0.25
N GLU A 95 9.02 -7.20 1.18
CA GLU A 95 9.32 -8.63 1.08
C GLU A 95 8.60 -9.28 -0.10
N GLU A 96 9.10 -10.43 -0.57
CA GLU A 96 8.62 -11.05 -1.82
C GLU A 96 7.11 -11.39 -1.79
N ALA A 97 6.57 -11.82 -0.65
CA ALA A 97 5.13 -12.09 -0.52
C ALA A 97 4.26 -10.84 -0.72
N VAL A 98 4.67 -9.71 -0.13
CA VAL A 98 3.98 -8.41 -0.31
C VAL A 98 4.19 -7.90 -1.72
N ARG A 99 5.40 -8.07 -2.27
CA ARG A 99 5.75 -7.70 -3.64
C ARG A 99 4.87 -8.44 -4.65
N GLN A 100 4.67 -9.75 -4.49
CA GLN A 100 3.79 -10.54 -5.36
C GLN A 100 2.35 -10.01 -5.37
N ARG A 101 1.81 -9.67 -4.19
CA ARG A 101 0.46 -9.08 -4.09
C ARG A 101 0.40 -7.70 -4.75
N LEU A 102 1.41 -6.85 -4.55
CA LEU A 102 1.52 -5.56 -5.23
C LEU A 102 1.63 -5.71 -6.75
N ARG A 103 2.47 -6.63 -7.24
CA ARG A 103 2.59 -6.94 -8.68
C ARG A 103 1.23 -7.31 -9.23
N PHE A 104 0.51 -8.20 -8.56
CA PHE A 104 -0.82 -8.63 -9.00
C PHE A 104 -1.77 -7.43 -9.13
N VAL A 105 -1.86 -6.56 -8.10
CA VAL A 105 -2.73 -5.37 -8.12
C VAL A 105 -2.34 -4.40 -9.24
N VAL A 106 -1.04 -4.13 -9.42
CA VAL A 106 -0.54 -3.21 -10.45
C VAL A 106 -0.77 -3.78 -11.84
N CYS A 107 -0.47 -5.06 -12.08
CA CYS A 107 -0.70 -5.72 -13.36
C CYS A 107 -2.20 -5.80 -13.69
N LEU A 108 -3.04 -6.09 -12.69
CA LEU A 108 -4.50 -6.07 -12.87
C LEU A 108 -4.97 -4.67 -13.28
N THR A 109 -4.48 -3.62 -12.63
CA THR A 109 -4.81 -2.23 -12.97
C THR A 109 -4.31 -1.86 -14.38
N ALA A 110 -3.06 -2.19 -14.70
CA ALA A 110 -2.43 -1.91 -15.99
C ALA A 110 -3.03 -2.74 -17.14
N GLY A 111 -3.65 -3.88 -16.85
CA GLY A 111 -4.40 -4.67 -17.84
C GLY A 111 -5.84 -4.19 -18.01
N VAL A 112 -6.58 -4.06 -16.90
CA VAL A 112 -8.01 -3.75 -16.94
C VAL A 112 -8.28 -2.32 -17.41
N MET A 113 -7.53 -1.32 -16.94
CA MET A 113 -7.83 0.08 -17.25
C MET A 113 -7.65 0.42 -18.73
N PRO A 114 -6.56 0.02 -19.42
CA PRO A 114 -6.44 0.26 -20.85
C PRO A 114 -7.44 -0.55 -21.68
N VAL A 115 -7.72 -1.81 -21.31
CA VAL A 115 -8.73 -2.63 -21.98
C VAL A 115 -10.11 -1.99 -21.86
N LEU A 116 -10.47 -1.48 -20.68
CA LEU A 116 -11.70 -0.73 -20.47
C LEU A 116 -11.72 0.55 -21.32
N GLY A 117 -10.60 1.27 -21.40
CA GLY A 117 -10.46 2.45 -22.26
C GLY A 117 -10.70 2.13 -23.74
N VAL A 118 -10.02 1.11 -24.28
CA VAL A 118 -10.25 0.63 -25.65
C VAL A 118 -11.71 0.20 -25.84
N PHE A 119 -12.25 -0.58 -24.91
CA PHE A 119 -13.64 -1.01 -24.97
C PHE A 119 -14.60 0.19 -25.05
N THR A 120 -14.45 1.17 -24.17
CA THR A 120 -15.28 2.39 -24.18
C THR A 120 -15.10 3.24 -25.43
N ALA A 121 -13.90 3.28 -26.01
CA ALA A 121 -13.62 4.09 -27.20
C ALA A 121 -14.26 3.50 -28.47
N PHE A 122 -14.30 2.17 -28.60
CA PHE A 122 -14.76 1.50 -29.83
C PHE A 122 -16.17 0.93 -29.74
N PHE A 123 -16.64 0.57 -28.54
CA PHE A 123 -17.91 -0.15 -28.37
C PHE A 123 -18.99 0.64 -27.62
N ALA A 124 -18.65 1.79 -27.01
CA ALA A 124 -19.69 2.65 -26.47
C ALA A 124 -20.35 3.46 -27.58
N GLU A 125 -21.67 3.45 -27.62
CA GLU A 125 -22.51 4.10 -28.63
C GLU A 125 -22.50 5.63 -28.51
N ASN A 126 -22.30 6.14 -27.29
CA ASN A 126 -22.36 7.57 -27.00
C ASN A 126 -21.58 7.93 -25.72
N LEU A 127 -21.40 9.25 -25.53
CA LEU A 127 -20.69 9.79 -24.38
C LEU A 127 -21.33 9.40 -23.03
N ALA A 128 -22.66 9.33 -22.95
CA ALA A 128 -23.33 8.96 -21.70
C ALA A 128 -23.01 7.51 -21.30
N GLN A 129 -22.91 6.60 -22.26
CA GLN A 129 -22.49 5.22 -22.00
C GLN A 129 -21.02 5.14 -21.58
N GLN A 130 -20.13 5.94 -22.18
CA GLN A 130 -18.73 6.02 -21.74
C GLN A 130 -18.63 6.51 -20.30
N GLN A 131 -19.35 7.58 -19.96
CA GLN A 131 -19.43 8.11 -18.60
C GLN A 131 -19.98 7.05 -17.63
N ALA A 132 -21.04 6.33 -18.00
CA ALA A 132 -21.61 5.27 -17.18
C ALA A 132 -20.61 4.16 -16.88
N ILE A 133 -19.86 3.69 -17.88
CA ILE A 133 -18.87 2.62 -17.71
C ILE A 133 -17.76 3.05 -16.76
N TRP A 134 -17.19 4.25 -16.95
CA TRP A 134 -16.12 4.76 -16.09
C TRP A 134 -16.61 5.09 -14.67
N GLY A 135 -17.83 5.62 -14.54
CA GLY A 135 -18.47 5.88 -13.25
C GLY A 135 -18.73 4.58 -12.48
N LEU A 136 -19.23 3.53 -13.16
CA LEU A 136 -19.42 2.21 -12.56
C LEU A 136 -18.09 1.55 -12.16
N ALA A 137 -17.03 1.73 -12.96
CA ALA A 137 -15.70 1.26 -12.59
C ALA A 137 -15.18 1.94 -11.31
N GLY A 138 -15.28 3.26 -11.23
CA GLY A 138 -14.95 4.03 -10.02
C GLY A 138 -15.76 3.58 -8.81
N ASN A 139 -17.07 3.39 -8.98
CA ASN A 139 -17.97 2.94 -7.92
C ASN A 139 -17.63 1.52 -7.43
N THR A 140 -17.29 0.61 -8.35
CA THR A 140 -16.89 -0.75 -7.99
C THR A 140 -15.63 -0.74 -7.13
N ILE A 141 -14.64 0.10 -7.48
CA ILE A 141 -13.42 0.24 -6.69
C ILE A 141 -13.72 0.89 -5.34
N ALA A 142 -14.61 1.88 -5.28
CA ALA A 142 -15.05 2.49 -4.02
C ALA A 142 -15.71 1.46 -3.07
N LEU A 143 -16.54 0.56 -3.60
CA LEU A 143 -17.15 -0.51 -2.80
C LEU A 143 -16.10 -1.47 -2.24
N ILE A 144 -15.04 -1.78 -3.01
CA ILE A 144 -13.91 -2.58 -2.53
C ILE A 144 -13.21 -1.87 -1.35
N TYR A 145 -13.03 -0.55 -1.42
CA TYR A 145 -12.49 0.21 -0.30
C TYR A 145 -13.35 0.14 0.95
N TYR A 146 -14.67 0.10 0.81
CA TYR A 146 -15.60 0.03 1.93
C TYR A 146 -15.59 -1.32 2.66
N ALA A 147 -14.99 -2.37 2.08
CA ALA A 147 -14.78 -3.63 2.78
C ALA A 147 -13.92 -3.43 4.06
N ALA A 148 -12.85 -2.63 4.00
CA ALA A 148 -11.96 -2.40 5.13
C ALA A 148 -12.65 -1.74 6.36
N PRO A 149 -13.37 -0.61 6.23
CA PRO A 149 -14.11 -0.04 7.36
C PRO A 149 -15.24 -0.96 7.83
N LEU A 150 -15.92 -1.71 6.94
CA LEU A 150 -16.92 -2.70 7.36
C LEU A 150 -16.32 -3.79 8.26
N THR A 151 -15.19 -4.37 7.85
CA THR A 151 -14.44 -5.34 8.68
C THR A 151 -14.01 -4.71 10.00
N THR A 152 -13.50 -3.47 9.97
CA THR A 152 -13.09 -2.75 11.18
C THR A 152 -14.28 -2.57 12.14
N MET A 153 -15.43 -2.13 11.65
CA MET A 153 -16.64 -1.98 12.47
C MET A 153 -17.13 -3.31 13.05
N TRP A 154 -17.11 -4.38 12.26
CA TRP A 154 -17.44 -5.72 12.73
C TRP A 154 -16.53 -6.14 13.90
N ASP A 155 -15.22 -5.92 13.77
CA ASP A 155 -14.26 -6.23 14.82
C ASP A 155 -14.50 -5.40 16.08
N VAL A 156 -14.82 -4.10 15.94
CA VAL A 156 -15.15 -3.24 17.09
C VAL A 156 -16.39 -3.76 17.82
N ILE A 157 -17.45 -4.12 17.10
CA ILE A 157 -18.70 -4.64 17.70
C ILE A 157 -18.42 -5.96 18.43
N ARG A 158 -17.66 -6.86 17.80
CA ARG A 158 -17.35 -8.19 18.35
C ARG A 158 -16.44 -8.11 19.58
N THR A 159 -15.38 -7.29 19.51
CA THR A 159 -14.37 -7.17 20.58
C THR A 159 -14.73 -6.13 21.63
N ARG A 160 -15.77 -5.32 21.38
CA ARG A 160 -16.16 -4.17 22.22
C ARG A 160 -15.02 -3.16 22.42
N ASN A 161 -14.11 -3.06 21.46
CA ASN A 161 -12.93 -2.21 21.52
C ASN A 161 -12.75 -1.42 20.22
N SER A 162 -12.71 -0.09 20.30
CA SER A 162 -12.63 0.81 19.15
C SER A 162 -11.21 1.28 18.78
N SER A 163 -10.18 0.62 19.31
CA SER A 163 -8.77 1.01 19.09
C SER A 163 -8.31 0.93 17.63
N SER A 164 -8.96 0.10 16.81
CA SER A 164 -8.71 0.00 15.36
C SER A 164 -9.25 1.18 14.55
N ILE A 165 -10.18 1.97 15.09
CA ILE A 165 -10.72 3.16 14.42
C ILE A 165 -9.78 4.34 14.63
N LEU A 166 -9.09 4.73 13.56
CA LEU A 166 -8.22 5.89 13.53
C LEU A 166 -9.03 7.18 13.33
N VAL A 167 -9.31 7.89 14.42
CA VAL A 167 -10.15 9.10 14.43
C VAL A 167 -9.77 10.13 13.35
N PRO A 168 -8.49 10.53 13.16
CA PRO A 168 -8.15 11.52 12.14
C PRO A 168 -8.52 11.07 10.73
N LEU A 169 -8.31 9.79 10.41
CA LEU A 169 -8.65 9.22 9.12
C LEU A 169 -10.16 9.15 8.92
N THR A 170 -10.91 8.71 9.92
CA THR A 170 -12.37 8.65 9.84
C THR A 170 -13.00 10.04 9.68
N VAL A 171 -12.47 11.06 10.36
CA VAL A 171 -12.94 12.45 10.21
C VAL A 171 -12.67 12.97 8.80
N MET A 172 -11.46 12.78 8.27
CA MET A 172 -11.10 13.18 6.91
C MET A 172 -11.99 12.47 5.86
N ASN A 173 -12.22 11.16 6.03
CA ASN A 173 -13.11 10.39 5.17
C ASN A 173 -14.55 10.90 5.23
N THR A 174 -15.04 11.24 6.43
CA THR A 174 -16.39 11.79 6.63
C THR A 174 -16.54 13.12 5.89
N LEU A 175 -15.58 14.03 6.06
CA LEU A 175 -15.58 15.33 5.40
C LEU A 175 -15.54 15.17 3.88
N ASN A 176 -14.62 14.33 3.37
CA ASN A 176 -14.49 14.06 1.95
C ASN A 176 -15.79 13.49 1.36
N ALA A 177 -16.34 12.46 2.00
CA ALA A 177 -17.58 11.82 1.57
C ALA A 177 -18.77 12.78 1.61
N ALA A 178 -18.88 13.65 2.62
CA ALA A 178 -19.91 14.67 2.70
C ALA A 178 -19.80 15.66 1.53
N LEU A 179 -18.61 16.21 1.28
CA LEU A 179 -18.39 17.17 0.18
C LEU A 179 -18.75 16.57 -1.18
N TRP A 180 -18.29 15.35 -1.48
CA TRP A 180 -18.60 14.68 -2.74
C TRP A 180 -20.06 14.24 -2.86
N THR A 181 -20.71 13.84 -1.76
CA THR A 181 -22.16 13.55 -1.75
C THR A 181 -22.95 14.80 -2.07
N THR A 182 -22.65 15.92 -1.39
CA THR A 182 -23.30 17.21 -1.63
C THR A 182 -23.09 17.68 -3.06
N TYR A 183 -21.86 17.61 -3.57
CA TYR A 183 -21.55 17.98 -4.95
C TYR A 183 -22.31 17.11 -5.95
N GLY A 184 -22.24 15.78 -5.83
CA GLY A 184 -22.92 14.87 -6.75
C GLY A 184 -24.44 15.06 -6.75
N ILE A 185 -25.05 15.40 -5.60
CA ILE A 185 -26.47 15.76 -5.55
C ILE A 185 -26.73 17.08 -6.30
N ALA A 186 -25.88 18.10 -6.10
CA ALA A 186 -26.02 19.40 -6.76
C ALA A 186 -25.96 19.30 -8.29
N VAL A 187 -25.05 18.47 -8.82
CA VAL A 187 -24.93 18.23 -10.27
C VAL A 187 -25.79 17.07 -10.80
N LEU A 188 -26.67 16.51 -9.95
CA LEU A 188 -27.55 15.36 -10.27
C LEU A 188 -26.80 14.14 -10.83
N ASP A 189 -25.60 13.89 -10.31
CA ASP A 189 -24.70 12.84 -10.77
C ASP A 189 -24.69 11.66 -9.78
N VAL A 190 -25.45 10.61 -10.13
CA VAL A 190 -25.56 9.38 -9.33
C VAL A 190 -24.26 8.62 -9.17
N TYR A 191 -23.33 8.73 -10.12
CA TYR A 191 -22.05 8.05 -10.01
C TYR A 191 -21.23 8.69 -8.90
N ILE A 192 -21.30 10.01 -8.74
CA ILE A 192 -20.57 10.73 -7.69
C ILE A 192 -21.27 10.56 -6.32
N TRP A 193 -22.56 10.90 -6.20
CA TRP A 193 -23.15 11.00 -4.86
C TRP A 193 -23.42 9.64 -4.22
N LEU A 194 -23.77 8.61 -4.98
CA LEU A 194 -24.18 7.32 -4.41
C LEU A 194 -23.06 6.62 -3.62
N PRO A 195 -21.87 6.34 -4.18
CA PRO A 195 -20.80 5.71 -3.42
C PRO A 195 -20.37 6.59 -2.26
N ASN A 196 -20.23 7.91 -2.47
CA ASN A 196 -19.83 8.83 -1.40
C ASN A 196 -20.87 8.89 -0.28
N GLY A 197 -22.17 8.80 -0.58
CA GLY A 197 -23.22 8.72 0.41
C GLY A 197 -23.13 7.45 1.25
N ILE A 198 -22.81 6.31 0.63
CA ILE A 198 -22.51 5.06 1.34
C ILE A 198 -21.27 5.26 2.24
N GLY A 199 -20.19 5.82 1.70
CA GLY A 199 -18.97 6.11 2.46
C GLY A 199 -19.19 7.05 3.64
N LEU A 200 -20.07 8.04 3.48
CA LEU A 200 -20.48 8.97 4.52
C LEU A 200 -21.23 8.23 5.63
N ALA A 201 -22.22 7.42 5.28
CA ALA A 201 -22.96 6.61 6.24
C ALA A 201 -22.03 5.67 7.04
N LEU A 202 -21.11 4.98 6.36
CA LEU A 202 -20.12 4.12 7.00
C LEU A 202 -19.18 4.90 7.93
N SER A 203 -18.79 6.12 7.56
CA SER A 203 -17.89 6.93 8.38
C SER A 203 -18.59 7.51 9.62
N VAL A 204 -19.86 7.92 9.48
CA VAL A 204 -20.71 8.32 10.62
C VAL A 204 -20.90 7.14 11.58
N LEU A 205 -21.15 5.93 11.07
CA LEU A 205 -21.25 4.72 11.90
C LEU A 205 -19.94 4.42 12.62
N GLN A 206 -18.78 4.56 11.96
CA GLN A 206 -17.47 4.41 12.63
C GLN A 206 -17.28 5.43 13.76
N ILE A 207 -17.67 6.69 13.56
CA ILE A 207 -17.62 7.73 14.61
C ILE A 207 -18.54 7.33 15.78
N ALA A 208 -19.77 6.89 15.50
CA ALA A 208 -20.70 6.44 16.53
C ALA A 208 -20.13 5.27 17.34
N LEU A 209 -19.57 4.24 16.67
CA LEU A 209 -18.93 3.11 17.34
C LEU A 209 -17.72 3.54 18.18
N ARG A 210 -16.96 4.53 17.70
CA ARG A 210 -15.83 5.09 18.45
C ARG A 210 -16.26 5.82 19.72
N VAL A 211 -17.43 6.44 19.72
CA VAL A 211 -18.00 7.11 20.91
C VAL A 211 -18.60 6.08 21.88
N VAL A 212 -19.27 5.05 21.38
CA VAL A 212 -19.97 4.04 22.19
C VAL A 212 -19.00 3.03 22.84
N PHE A 213 -17.97 2.60 22.11
CA PHE A 213 -17.02 1.59 22.62
C PHE A 213 -15.70 2.21 23.04
N PRO A 214 -15.15 1.84 24.21
CA PRO A 214 -13.87 2.37 24.67
C PRO A 214 -12.72 1.92 23.77
N ALA A 215 -11.73 2.79 23.60
CA ALA A 215 -10.49 2.46 22.93
C ALA A 215 -9.51 1.92 23.97
N ARG A 216 -9.34 0.59 24.02
CA ARG A 216 -8.39 -0.07 24.91
C ARG A 216 -7.16 -0.49 24.10
N PRO A 217 -5.94 -0.22 24.55
CA PRO A 217 -4.76 -0.85 23.97
C PRO A 217 -4.98 -2.37 23.96
N ALA A 218 -4.58 -3.05 22.89
CA ALA A 218 -4.59 -4.51 22.90
C ALA A 218 -3.78 -4.99 24.12
N PRO A 219 -4.22 -6.04 24.85
CA PRO A 219 -3.39 -6.64 25.86
C PRO A 219 -2.04 -6.98 25.23
N VAL A 220 -0.95 -6.50 25.81
CA VAL A 220 0.38 -7.01 25.48
C VAL A 220 0.32 -8.47 25.90
N LEU A 221 0.01 -9.37 24.96
CA LEU A 221 0.21 -10.79 25.17
C LEU A 221 1.68 -10.94 25.56
N PRO A 222 2.02 -11.71 26.61
CA PRO A 222 3.38 -12.11 26.89
C PRO A 222 3.90 -12.94 25.72
N GLY A 223 4.29 -12.26 24.64
CA GLY A 223 4.96 -12.82 23.50
C GLY A 223 6.30 -13.30 23.99
N HIS A 224 6.58 -14.57 23.71
CA HIS A 224 7.81 -15.25 24.00
C HIS A 224 8.98 -14.31 23.77
N HIS A 225 9.82 -14.17 24.80
CA HIS A 225 11.14 -13.60 24.64
C HIS A 225 11.81 -14.29 23.45
N HIS A 226 11.80 -13.64 22.28
CA HIS A 226 12.90 -13.82 21.36
C HIS A 226 14.11 -13.40 22.18
N HIS A 227 14.90 -14.38 22.61
CA HIS A 227 16.24 -14.17 23.12
C HIS A 227 17.10 -13.55 22.00
N GLY A 228 16.83 -12.29 21.68
CA GLY A 228 17.82 -11.33 21.25
C GLY A 228 18.52 -10.82 22.50
N ALA A 229 19.16 -11.75 23.24
CA ALA A 229 20.18 -11.35 24.18
C ALA A 229 21.33 -10.80 23.33
N TYR A 230 21.42 -9.48 23.23
CA TYR A 230 22.74 -8.87 23.19
C TYR A 230 23.41 -9.25 24.51
N SER A 231 24.08 -10.41 24.53
CA SER A 231 25.20 -10.61 25.43
C SER A 231 26.29 -9.64 24.97
N PRO A 232 26.77 -8.73 25.83
CA PRO A 232 28.07 -8.14 25.58
C PRO A 232 29.06 -9.30 25.56
N LEU A 233 29.71 -9.53 24.42
CA LEU A 233 30.88 -10.37 24.38
C LEU A 233 31.86 -9.82 25.41
N HIS A 234 32.04 -10.54 26.51
CA HIS A 234 33.15 -10.36 27.43
C HIS A 234 34.42 -10.68 26.62
N HIS A 235 34.97 -9.66 25.96
CA HIS A 235 36.37 -9.70 25.58
C HIS A 235 37.17 -9.67 26.88
N PRO A 236 38.01 -10.68 27.19
CA PRO A 236 38.95 -10.55 28.28
C PRO A 236 39.86 -9.37 27.94
N ALA A 237 40.00 -8.45 28.89
CA ALA A 237 40.90 -7.31 28.76
C ALA A 237 42.32 -7.81 28.46
N PRO A 238 43.09 -7.12 27.59
CA PRO A 238 44.49 -7.47 27.39
C PRO A 238 45.24 -7.29 28.72
N PRO A 239 46.15 -8.21 29.09
CA PRO A 239 46.89 -8.10 30.32
C PRO A 239 47.76 -6.83 30.29
N HIS A 240 47.59 -5.99 31.31
CA HIS A 240 48.50 -4.90 31.61
C HIS A 240 49.90 -5.50 31.83
N ALA A 241 50.83 -5.19 30.93
CA ALA A 241 52.24 -5.36 31.15
C ALA A 241 52.69 -4.22 32.06
N ASP A 242 52.88 -4.51 33.35
CA ASP A 242 53.80 -3.84 34.27
C ASP A 242 53.74 -4.51 35.64
N ASP A 243 54.50 -5.58 35.84
CA ASP A 243 55.17 -5.86 37.12
C ASP A 243 56.35 -6.84 36.90
N PRO A 244 57.60 -6.49 37.25
CA PRO A 244 58.77 -7.31 36.97
C PRO A 244 59.21 -8.09 38.22
N ALA A 245 58.99 -9.40 38.29
CA ALA A 245 59.80 -10.26 39.16
C ALA A 245 59.66 -11.76 38.86
N VAL A 246 60.79 -12.45 39.00
CA VAL A 246 60.97 -13.90 39.22
C VAL A 246 60.91 -14.78 37.96
N THR A 247 61.99 -14.85 37.17
CA THR A 247 63.06 -15.88 37.24
C THR A 247 62.59 -17.34 37.24
N GLY A 248 62.94 -18.09 36.19
CA GLY A 248 63.32 -19.49 36.35
C GLY A 248 62.89 -20.48 35.26
N ILE A 249 63.87 -20.92 34.47
CA ILE A 249 64.05 -22.31 33.98
C ILE A 249 63.23 -22.75 32.74
N ALA A 250 63.93 -22.77 31.59
CA ALA A 250 63.81 -23.82 30.55
C ALA A 250 64.81 -24.96 30.88
N PRO A 251 64.92 -26.13 30.16
CA PRO A 251 64.33 -26.60 28.89
C PRO A 251 63.72 -28.05 29.04
N THR A 252 63.15 -28.79 28.06
CA THR A 252 63.77 -29.49 26.90
C THR A 252 62.75 -30.37 26.14
N SER A 253 63.01 -30.55 24.83
CA SER A 253 62.91 -31.79 23.99
C SER A 253 61.57 -32.46 23.58
N GLY A 254 61.31 -32.48 22.26
CA GLY A 254 61.27 -33.73 21.46
C GLY A 254 59.96 -34.14 20.74
N PRO A 255 60.03 -34.86 19.58
CA PRO A 255 59.07 -34.74 18.45
C PRO A 255 58.36 -36.04 17.98
N SER A 256 57.30 -35.94 17.17
CA SER A 256 56.79 -36.93 16.16
C SER A 256 55.49 -36.37 15.52
N GLY A 257 55.12 -36.47 14.24
CA GLY A 257 55.54 -37.29 13.11
C GLY A 257 54.31 -37.82 12.33
N ALA A 258 54.03 -37.22 11.16
CA ALA A 258 53.33 -37.75 9.97
C ALA A 258 51.81 -38.13 9.98
N LYS A 259 51.03 -37.54 9.05
CA LYS A 259 50.50 -38.21 7.83
C LYS A 259 49.79 -37.25 6.84
N TYR A 260 50.26 -37.32 5.58
CA TYR A 260 49.77 -36.91 4.24
C TYR A 260 48.26 -36.59 4.07
N SER A 261 47.76 -35.59 3.32
CA SER A 261 48.02 -35.00 1.98
C SER A 261 47.69 -35.87 0.75
N ARG A 262 46.53 -35.58 0.10
CA ARG A 262 46.26 -35.49 -1.36
C ARG A 262 44.76 -35.70 -1.65
N LEU A 263 44.17 -34.79 -2.44
CA LEU A 263 43.50 -35.07 -3.72
C LEU A 263 42.82 -33.78 -4.23
N GLU A 264 43.52 -33.06 -5.09
CA GLU A 264 42.96 -32.18 -6.14
C GLU A 264 43.31 -32.79 -7.50
N GLU A 265 42.57 -32.37 -8.54
CA GLU A 265 42.58 -32.72 -9.98
C GLU A 265 41.39 -33.61 -10.39
N ASN A 266 40.65 -33.35 -11.47
CA ASN A 266 40.58 -32.26 -12.45
C ASN A 266 39.30 -32.48 -13.29
N PHE A 267 38.87 -31.42 -13.98
CA PHE A 267 38.40 -31.37 -15.37
C PHE A 267 37.02 -30.77 -15.63
N GLY A 268 37.04 -29.71 -16.44
CA GLY A 268 35.92 -29.15 -17.20
C GLY A 268 36.27 -29.05 -18.70
N HIS A 269 35.25 -28.63 -19.48
CA HIS A 269 35.24 -28.24 -20.91
C HIS A 269 35.39 -29.36 -21.95
N ALA A 270 34.79 -29.36 -23.15
CA ALA A 270 33.78 -28.52 -23.82
C ALA A 270 33.28 -29.25 -25.12
N SER A 271 32.06 -28.88 -25.56
CA SER A 271 31.55 -28.64 -26.95
C SER A 271 31.64 -29.63 -28.13
N GLU A 272 30.53 -29.63 -28.92
CA GLU A 272 30.36 -29.76 -30.39
C GLU A 272 29.80 -31.05 -31.08
N THR A 273 28.60 -30.84 -31.69
CA THR A 273 28.08 -31.25 -33.03
C THR A 273 27.74 -32.71 -33.43
N ARG A 274 26.40 -32.97 -33.61
CA ARG A 274 25.58 -33.62 -34.71
C ARG A 274 26.16 -34.74 -35.64
N PRO A 275 25.35 -35.52 -36.43
CA PRO A 275 23.88 -35.74 -36.51
C PRO A 275 23.38 -37.22 -36.78
N LEU A 276 22.04 -37.41 -36.79
CA LEU A 276 21.13 -38.30 -37.60
C LEU A 276 21.48 -39.78 -37.97
N GLN A 277 20.57 -40.72 -37.64
CA GLN A 277 19.86 -41.72 -38.51
C GLN A 277 19.17 -42.80 -37.63
N LEU A 278 17.83 -42.95 -37.65
CA LEU A 278 17.00 -43.88 -38.48
C LEU A 278 17.25 -45.37 -38.25
N ASP A 279 16.30 -46.09 -37.62
CA ASP A 279 15.51 -47.16 -38.26
C ASP A 279 14.45 -47.78 -37.34
N ARG A 280 13.27 -48.04 -37.94
CA ARG A 280 12.31 -49.19 -37.85
C ARG A 280 12.00 -49.79 -36.47
N GLU A 281 10.76 -50.09 -36.08
CA GLU A 281 9.56 -50.58 -36.80
C GLU A 281 8.26 -49.96 -36.25
#